data_AF-A0ABD1E1X9-F1
#
_entry.id   AF-A0ABD1E1X9-F1
#
_cell.length_a   1.000
_cell.length_b   1.000
_cell.length_c   1.000
_cell.angle_alpha   90.00
_cell.angle_beta   90.00
_cell.angle_gamma   90.00
#
_symmetry.space_group_name_H-M   'P 1'
#
loop_
_entity.id
_entity.type
_entity.pdbx_description
1 polymer ?
#
loop_
_entity_poly.entity_id
_entity_poly.type
_entity_poly.pdbx_seq_one_letter_code
_entity_poly.pdbx_strand_id
1 'polypeptide(L)'
;MDKFGLHHAFPTNTLSYGENGYYDAENRSICNLKEPIHKSDASTKAYVDSKLKELQHVENKLDALQRTIQIMENHITSMEERLYAVALEKIPSIEKHVNDSNNHMMELLKKSSENTKHGEIWDVIKQLKEKKIININV
;
A
#
# COMPACT_ATOMS: atom_id res chain seq x y z
N MET A 1 -2.13 80.55 48.83
CA MET A 1 -1.51 81.13 47.63
C MET A 1 -0.39 80.20 47.23
N ASP A 2 -0.68 79.39 46.23
CA ASP A 2 0.01 78.15 45.93
C ASP A 2 1.24 78.43 45.06
N LYS A 3 2.43 78.01 45.51
CA LYS A 3 3.67 78.05 44.74
C LYS A 3 4.56 76.86 45.07
N PHE A 4 4.09 75.66 44.78
CA PHE A 4 4.95 74.49 44.56
C PHE A 4 4.51 73.79 43.28
N GLY A 5 4.55 74.52 42.18
CA GLY A 5 4.38 73.99 40.84
C GLY A 5 5.73 73.52 40.30
N LEU A 6 5.89 72.20 40.22
CA LEU A 6 6.59 71.42 39.18
C LEU A 6 6.90 70.04 39.77
N HIS A 7 5.91 69.15 39.76
CA HIS A 7 6.20 67.73 39.72
C HIS A 7 6.86 67.47 38.35
N HIS A 8 8.19 67.41 38.34
CA HIS A 8 8.92 66.78 37.24
C HIS A 8 8.45 65.33 37.18
N ALA A 9 7.47 65.05 36.31
CA ALA A 9 7.16 63.69 35.91
C ALA A 9 8.43 63.17 35.23
N PHE A 10 9.20 62.34 35.94
CA PHE A 10 10.20 61.52 35.29
C PHE A 10 9.47 60.74 34.19
N PRO A 11 9.92 60.76 32.93
CA PRO A 11 9.37 59.88 31.93
C PRO A 11 9.64 58.45 32.40
N THR A 12 8.62 57.84 32.99
CA THR A 12 8.68 56.46 33.41
C THR A 12 8.62 55.65 32.13
N ASN A 13 9.68 54.92 31.81
CA ASN A 13 9.70 53.89 30.75
C ASN A 13 8.85 52.68 31.18
N THR A 14 7.63 52.94 31.63
CA THR A 14 6.67 51.96 32.12
C THR A 14 5.68 51.68 31.01
N LEU A 15 5.30 50.42 30.87
CA LEU A 15 4.24 50.02 29.97
C LEU A 15 2.91 50.61 30.45
N SER A 16 2.10 51.09 29.51
CA SER A 16 0.76 51.59 29.80
C SER A 16 -0.11 50.44 30.32
N TYR A 17 -0.83 50.64 31.43
CA TYR A 17 -1.73 49.63 31.99
C TYR A 17 -3.16 49.94 31.61
N GLY A 18 -3.79 49.05 30.84
CA GLY A 18 -5.16 49.21 30.36
C GLY A 18 -6.21 48.94 31.44
N GLU A 19 -7.40 49.53 31.27
CA GLU A 19 -8.55 49.31 32.17
C GLU A 19 -9.02 47.84 32.23
N ASN A 20 -8.60 47.03 31.26
CA ASN A 20 -8.85 45.60 31.14
C ASN A 20 -7.82 44.72 31.88
N GLY A 21 -6.84 45.32 32.55
CA GLY A 21 -5.83 44.62 33.33
C GLY A 21 -4.61 44.12 32.52
N TYR A 22 -4.47 44.54 31.26
CA TYR A 22 -3.32 44.19 30.43
C TYR A 22 -2.30 45.33 30.36
N TYR A 23 -1.02 44.95 30.19
CA TYR A 23 0.04 45.90 29.83
C TYR A 23 0.06 46.07 28.31
N ASP A 24 0.02 47.32 27.86
CA ASP A 24 0.15 47.71 26.46
C ASP A 24 1.61 48.05 26.13
N ALA A 25 2.15 47.39 25.11
CA ALA A 25 3.49 47.63 24.59
C ALA A 25 3.57 48.81 23.61
N GLU A 26 2.45 49.46 23.28
CA GLU A 26 2.35 50.62 22.38
C GLU A 26 3.05 50.35 21.03
N ASN A 27 2.80 49.17 20.45
CA ASN A 27 3.45 48.66 19.23
C ASN A 27 4.98 48.52 19.29
N ARG A 28 5.57 48.49 20.49
CA ARG A 28 7.01 48.25 20.67
C ARG A 28 7.30 46.76 20.83
N SER A 29 8.50 46.36 20.40
CA SER A 29 9.00 45.00 20.65
C SER A 29 9.32 44.81 22.13
N ILE A 30 8.98 43.64 22.67
CA ILE A 30 9.37 43.22 24.02
C ILE A 30 10.62 42.35 23.90
N CYS A 31 11.74 42.85 24.41
CA CYS A 31 13.04 42.19 24.33
C CYS A 31 13.40 41.50 25.65
N ASN A 32 14.40 40.62 25.63
CA ASN A 32 14.96 39.92 26.80
C ASN A 32 13.96 39.02 27.57
N LEU A 33 12.96 38.48 26.87
CA LEU A 33 12.11 37.42 27.42
C LEU A 33 12.93 36.13 27.58
N LYS A 34 12.67 35.40 28.68
CA LYS A 34 13.19 34.04 28.84
C LYS A 34 12.37 33.07 27.99
N GLU A 35 12.95 31.90 27.72
CA GLU A 35 12.22 30.80 27.09
C GLU A 35 11.00 30.41 27.93
N PRO A 36 9.83 30.16 27.30
CA PRO A 36 8.62 29.81 28.01
C PRO A 36 8.75 28.42 28.64
N ILE A 37 8.30 28.27 29.89
CA ILE A 37 8.29 27.00 30.64
C ILE A 37 6.84 26.52 30.82
N HIS A 38 5.93 27.46 31.09
CA HIS A 38 4.51 27.19 31.29
C HIS A 38 3.68 27.63 30.08
N LYS A 39 2.49 27.05 29.93
CA LYS A 39 1.58 27.32 28.79
C LYS A 39 1.11 28.78 28.70
N SER A 40 1.18 29.52 29.81
CA SER A 40 0.77 30.92 29.91
C SER A 40 1.93 31.92 29.74
N ASP A 41 3.16 31.43 29.55
CA ASP A 41 4.32 32.30 29.42
C ASP A 41 4.34 32.99 28.04
N ALA A 42 4.79 34.24 28.00
CA ALA A 42 5.09 34.90 26.74
C ALA A 42 6.24 34.18 26.03
N SER A 43 6.05 33.85 24.75
CA SER A 43 7.06 33.12 23.97
C SER A 43 7.98 34.07 23.21
N THR A 44 9.27 33.72 23.12
CA THR A 44 10.23 34.41 22.24
C THR A 44 9.95 34.04 20.78
N LYS A 45 10.38 34.90 19.83
CA LYS A 45 10.34 34.54 18.40
C LYS A 45 11.18 33.29 18.11
N ALA A 46 12.35 33.19 18.74
CA ALA A 46 13.27 32.06 18.58
C ALA A 46 12.62 30.73 19.00
N TYR A 47 11.89 30.73 20.11
CA TYR A 47 11.12 29.56 20.56
C TYR A 47 10.11 29.13 19.48
N VAL A 48 9.26 30.05 19.01
CA VAL A 48 8.23 29.76 18.01
C VAL A 48 8.83 29.28 16.70
N ASP A 49 9.89 29.94 16.21
CA ASP A 49 10.58 29.55 14.97
C ASP A 49 11.19 28.14 15.08
N SER A 50 11.74 27.77 16.25
CA SER A 50 12.30 26.43 16.47
C SER A 50 11.21 25.34 16.37
N LYS A 51 10.02 25.61 16.92
CA LYS A 51 8.87 24.69 16.83
C LYS A 51 8.31 24.60 15.42
N LEU A 52 8.28 25.73 14.71
CA LEU A 52 7.89 25.74 13.31
C LEU A 52 8.87 24.91 12.45
N LYS A 53 10.17 24.98 12.73
CA LYS A 53 11.18 24.16 12.04
C LYS A 53 11.01 22.67 12.31
N GLU A 54 10.70 22.29 13.55
CA GLU A 54 10.36 20.90 13.90
C GLU A 54 9.15 20.41 13.10
N LEU A 55 8.09 21.22 13.00
CA LEU A 55 6.90 20.90 12.21
C LEU A 55 7.23 20.78 10.71
N GLN A 56 8.00 21.71 10.16
CA GLN A 56 8.39 21.67 8.75
C GLN A 56 9.16 20.40 8.40
N HIS A 57 10.00 19.91 9.32
CA HIS A 57 10.74 18.66 9.12
C HIS A 57 9.81 17.45 9.07
N VAL A 58 8.74 17.46 9.88
CA VAL A 58 7.71 16.40 9.84
C VAL A 58 6.94 16.45 8.52
N GLU A 59 6.55 17.63 8.06
CA GLU A 59 5.88 17.81 6.76
C GLU A 59 6.74 17.29 5.60
N ASN A 60 8.03 17.64 5.57
CA ASN A 60 8.94 17.18 4.53
C ASN A 60 9.05 15.63 4.49
N LYS A 61 9.04 14.98 5.66
CA LYS A 61 9.02 13.51 5.75
C LYS A 61 7.69 12.93 5.28
N LEU A 62 6.58 13.60 5.59
CA LEU A 62 5.25 13.18 5.14
C LEU A 62 5.18 13.19 3.61
N ASP A 63 5.66 14.25 2.97
CA ASP A 63 5.73 14.35 1.51
C ASP A 63 6.59 13.24 0.89
N ALA A 64 7.72 12.91 1.50
CA ALA A 64 8.58 11.82 1.02
C ALA A 64 7.88 10.45 1.13
N LEU A 65 7.16 10.22 2.22
CA LEU A 65 6.38 8.99 2.42
C LEU A 65 5.24 8.89 1.39
N GLN A 66 4.52 9.98 1.15
CA GLN A 66 3.45 10.02 0.14
C GLN A 66 3.96 9.70 -1.27
N ARG A 67 5.10 10.26 -1.67
CA ARG A 67 5.75 9.90 -2.94
C ARG A 67 6.09 8.41 -3.02
N THR A 68 6.58 7.85 -1.93
CA THR A 68 6.92 6.42 -1.86
C THR A 68 5.67 5.54 -2.01
N ILE A 69 4.57 5.90 -1.34
CA ILE A 69 3.28 5.21 -1.46
C ILE A 69 2.80 5.24 -2.90
N GLN A 70 2.83 6.41 -3.56
CA GLN A 70 2.39 6.52 -4.94
C GLN A 70 3.18 5.61 -5.90
N ILE A 71 4.50 5.52 -5.71
CA ILE A 71 5.35 4.61 -6.51
C ILE A 71 4.96 3.15 -6.28
N MET A 72 4.70 2.76 -5.03
CA MET A 72 4.26 1.41 -4.70
C MET A 72 2.90 1.08 -5.31
N GLU A 73 1.95 2.00 -5.25
CA GLU A 73 0.63 1.84 -5.87
C GLU A 73 0.75 1.59 -7.37
N ASN A 74 1.55 2.40 -8.07
CA ASN A 74 1.80 2.23 -9.51
C ASN A 74 2.43 0.86 -9.83
N HIS A 75 3.38 0.41 -9.00
CA HIS A 75 3.98 -0.91 -9.16
C HIS A 75 2.99 -2.04 -8.94
N ILE A 76 2.12 -1.93 -7.93
CA ILE A 76 1.07 -2.92 -7.66
C ILE A 76 0.13 -3.03 -8.85
N THR A 77 -0.37 -1.90 -9.37
CA THR A 77 -1.23 -1.89 -10.56
C THR A 77 -0.57 -2.57 -11.75
N SER A 78 0.71 -2.27 -12.02
CA SER A 78 1.44 -2.94 -13.11
C SER A 78 1.61 -4.44 -12.89
N MET A 79 1.80 -4.88 -11.65
CA MET A 79 1.86 -6.31 -11.32
C MET A 79 0.51 -7.00 -11.52
N GLU A 80 -0.59 -6.35 -11.12
CA GLU A 80 -1.95 -6.86 -11.31
C GLU A 80 -2.28 -7.03 -12.81
N GLU A 81 -1.95 -6.04 -13.64
CA GLU A 81 -2.11 -6.12 -15.09
C GLU A 81 -1.32 -7.29 -15.70
N ARG A 82 -0.07 -7.48 -15.27
CA ARG A 82 0.78 -8.59 -15.73
C ARG A 82 0.23 -9.96 -15.30
N LEU A 83 -0.28 -10.07 -14.07
CA LEU A 83 -0.91 -11.30 -13.59
C LEU A 83 -2.17 -11.62 -14.40
N TYR A 84 -2.99 -10.61 -14.67
CA TYR A 84 -4.20 -10.76 -15.46
C TYR A 84 -3.88 -11.20 -16.90
N ALA A 85 -2.87 -10.61 -17.54
CA ALA A 85 -2.42 -11.01 -18.87
C ALA A 85 -1.96 -12.48 -18.91
N VAL A 86 -1.19 -12.93 -17.90
CA VAL A 86 -0.78 -14.34 -17.79
C VAL A 86 -1.97 -15.26 -17.65
N ALA A 87 -2.96 -14.89 -16.82
CA ALA A 87 -4.15 -15.68 -16.61
C ALA A 87 -4.99 -15.82 -17.89
N LEU A 88 -5.11 -14.75 -18.68
CA LEU A 88 -5.90 -14.77 -19.92
C LEU A 88 -5.21 -15.49 -21.08
N GLU A 89 -3.90 -15.35 -21.23
CA GLU A 89 -3.20 -15.85 -22.41
C GLU A 89 -2.60 -17.24 -22.18
N LYS A 90 -1.91 -17.43 -21.06
CA LYS A 90 -1.08 -18.63 -20.85
C LYS A 90 -1.89 -19.80 -20.33
N ILE A 91 -2.83 -19.57 -19.41
CA ILE A 91 -3.63 -20.66 -18.83
C ILE A 91 -4.46 -21.38 -19.90
N PRO A 92 -5.24 -20.69 -20.77
CA PRO A 92 -6.04 -21.38 -21.79
C PRO A 92 -5.17 -22.13 -22.82
N SER A 93 -4.00 -21.59 -23.15
CA SER A 93 -3.05 -22.26 -24.05
C SER A 93 -2.53 -23.57 -23.45
N ILE A 94 -2.20 -23.56 -22.15
CA ILE A 94 -1.78 -24.77 -21.42
C ILE A 94 -2.93 -25.77 -21.35
N GLU A 95 -4.14 -25.34 -21.00
CA GLU A 95 -5.32 -26.21 -20.93
C GLU A 95 -5.61 -26.87 -22.29
N LYS A 96 -5.54 -26.10 -23.37
CA LYS A 96 -5.69 -26.63 -24.73
C LYS A 96 -4.64 -27.69 -25.03
N HIS A 97 -3.36 -27.42 -24.74
CA HIS A 97 -2.28 -28.35 -25.01
C HIS A 97 -2.42 -29.67 -24.22
N VAL A 98 -2.85 -29.59 -22.96
CA VAL A 98 -3.13 -30.77 -22.12
C VAL A 98 -4.28 -31.59 -22.71
N ASN A 99 -5.37 -30.93 -23.12
CA ASN A 99 -6.51 -31.59 -23.74
C ASN A 99 -6.14 -32.26 -25.06
N ASP A 100 -5.38 -31.58 -25.92
CA ASP A 100 -4.89 -32.12 -27.20
C ASP A 100 -4.02 -33.37 -26.97
N SER A 101 -3.13 -33.32 -25.96
CA SER A 101 -2.27 -34.45 -25.59
C SER A 101 -3.07 -35.64 -25.06
N ASN A 102 -4.05 -35.39 -24.20
CA ASN A 102 -4.95 -36.44 -23.69
C ASN A 102 -5.74 -37.10 -24.83
N ASN A 103 -6.27 -36.30 -25.75
CA ASN A 103 -7.00 -36.81 -26.91
C ASN A 103 -6.11 -37.69 -27.79
N HIS A 104 -4.86 -37.25 -28.05
CA HIS A 104 -3.91 -38.04 -28.83
C HIS A 104 -3.57 -39.39 -28.15
N MET A 105 -3.36 -39.38 -26.83
CA MET A 105 -3.12 -40.61 -26.07
C MET A 105 -4.31 -41.58 -26.16
N MET A 106 -5.55 -41.07 -26.06
CA MET A 106 -6.75 -41.89 -26.20
C MET A 106 -6.87 -42.53 -27.59
N GLU A 107 -6.50 -41.80 -28.66
CA GLU A 107 -6.44 -42.37 -30.01
C GLU A 107 -5.39 -43.48 -30.14
N LEU A 108 -4.20 -43.31 -29.57
CA LEU A 108 -3.16 -44.34 -29.59
C LEU A 108 -3.58 -45.60 -28.84
N LEU A 109 -4.22 -45.45 -27.66
CA LEU A 109 -4.74 -46.57 -26.89
C LEU A 109 -5.81 -47.34 -27.67
N LYS A 110 -6.71 -46.62 -28.35
CA LYS A 110 -7.72 -47.23 -29.22
C LYS A 110 -7.09 -48.01 -30.38
N LYS A 111 -6.10 -47.43 -31.08
CA LYS A 111 -5.38 -48.13 -32.15
C LYS A 111 -4.62 -49.37 -31.64
N SER A 112 -4.08 -49.30 -30.42
CA SER A 112 -3.38 -50.42 -29.80
C SER A 112 -4.32 -51.56 -29.44
N SER A 113 -5.54 -51.28 -28.94
CA SER A 113 -6.51 -52.33 -28.63
C SER A 113 -7.02 -53.01 -29.91
N GLU A 114 -7.17 -52.26 -31.00
CA GLU A 114 -7.53 -52.78 -32.32
C GLU A 114 -6.41 -53.64 -32.94
N ASN A 115 -5.13 -53.35 -32.67
CA ASN A 115 -3.97 -54.08 -33.21
C ASN A 115 -3.46 -55.23 -32.33
N THR A 116 -3.92 -55.36 -31.09
CA THR A 116 -3.57 -56.53 -30.27
C THR A 116 -4.32 -57.77 -30.75
N LYS A 117 -3.61 -58.90 -30.89
CA LYS A 117 -4.11 -60.28 -31.08
C LYS A 117 -5.21 -60.71 -30.10
N HIS A 118 -5.62 -59.87 -29.17
CA HIS A 118 -6.72 -60.12 -28.25
C HIS A 118 -8.06 -60.29 -28.97
N GLY A 119 -8.29 -59.55 -30.07
CA GLY A 119 -9.44 -59.76 -30.97
C GLY A 119 -9.37 -61.13 -31.65
N GLU A 120 -8.21 -61.47 -32.23
CA GLU A 120 -8.00 -62.78 -32.87
C GLU A 120 -8.10 -63.96 -31.88
N ILE A 121 -7.60 -63.80 -30.66
CA ILE A 121 -7.72 -64.80 -29.59
C ILE A 121 -9.18 -64.96 -29.18
N TRP A 122 -9.95 -63.86 -29.06
CA TRP A 122 -11.38 -63.94 -28.79
C TRP A 122 -12.17 -64.61 -29.91
N ASP A 123 -11.83 -64.32 -31.18
CA ASP A 123 -12.42 -64.96 -32.34
C ASP A 123 -12.07 -66.45 -32.42
N VAL A 124 -10.83 -66.83 -32.10
CA VAL A 124 -10.41 -68.23 -31.99
C VAL A 124 -11.13 -68.93 -30.84
N ILE A 125 -11.22 -68.33 -29.66
CA ILE A 125 -11.96 -68.88 -28.51
C ILE A 125 -13.44 -69.09 -28.86
N LYS A 126 -14.05 -68.13 -29.57
CA LYS A 126 -15.43 -68.23 -30.05
C LYS A 126 -15.61 -69.38 -31.05
N GLN A 127 -14.74 -69.49 -32.05
CA GLN A 127 -14.74 -70.60 -33.02
C GLN A 127 -14.54 -71.97 -32.35
N LEU A 128 -13.67 -72.05 -31.33
CA LEU A 128 -13.43 -73.28 -30.58
C LEU A 128 -14.64 -73.69 -29.71
N LYS A 129 -15.41 -72.72 -29.17
CA LYS A 129 -16.69 -72.98 -28.49
C LYS A 129 -17.78 -73.48 -29.43
N GLU A 130 -17.95 -72.85 -30.59
CA GLU A 130 -18.95 -73.25 -31.59
C GLU A 130 -18.72 -74.69 -32.08
N LYS A 131 -17.45 -75.09 -32.21
CA LYS A 131 -17.05 -76.46 -32.54
C LYS A 131 -17.11 -77.43 -31.35
N LYS A 132 -17.53 -76.98 -30.16
CA LYS A 132 -17.58 -77.75 -28.89
C LYS A 132 -16.23 -78.35 -28.48
N ILE A 133 -15.12 -77.76 -28.91
CA ILE A 133 -13.76 -78.23 -28.60
C ILE A 133 -13.37 -77.86 -27.17
N ILE A 134 -13.87 -76.73 -26.67
CA ILE A 134 -13.64 -76.24 -25.31
C ILE A 134 -14.96 -75.82 -24.65
N ASN A 135 -15.07 -76.02 -23.33
CA ASN A 135 -16.19 -75.56 -22.51
C ASN A 135 -15.68 -74.68 -21.37
N ILE A 136 -15.43 -73.40 -21.68
CA ILE A 136 -14.92 -72.42 -20.73
C ILE A 136 -15.99 -71.35 -20.54
N ASN A 137 -16.42 -71.07 -19.30
CA ASN A 137 -17.19 -69.86 -19.01
C ASN A 137 -16.20 -68.70 -18.95
N VAL A 138 -16.34 -67.75 -19.89
CA VAL A 138 -15.63 -66.47 -19.86
C VAL A 138 -16.64 -65.42 -19.46
#